data_AF-A0A2N1UAD6-F1
#
_entry.id   AF-A0A2N1UAD6-F1
#
_cell.length_a   1.000
_cell.length_b   1.000
_cell.length_c   1.000
_cell.angle_alpha   90.00
_cell.angle_beta   90.00
_cell.angle_gamma   90.00
#
_symmetry.space_group_name_H-M   'P 1'
#
loop_
_entity.id
_entity.type
_entity.pdbx_description
1 polymer ?
#
loop_
_entity_poly.entity_id
_entity_poly.type
_entity_poly.pdbx_seq_one_letter_code
_entity_poly.pdbx_strand_id
1 'polypeptide(L)'
;MNKASLWLRLFVCCMLIVPVAASALMIANPDEIEVTGLVSFGEDGAAWLHWQGHEILVTSGFMIGTDLRVVAIRHDSVVLYRPESKQYHVIVPVEGLPHKDRTDVIWTMELPVWKITRMVGLAYRKDYICHYSTVAQNQVRRHVRGHEAMMDLVVSPHHRFYPRRGLFFVAPVHIQGTGWKHLMDRVQNYRSRTLAEHYPALNQKGTVISDGKPLDQALQRIAFATNVRISWQNPVVLPLYCSLRDRPWHEILEAIVIFNGLDIYPTAEGLEIR
;
A
#
# COMPACT_ATOMS: atom_id res chain seq x y z
N MET A 1 -5.12 54.42 5.73
CA MET A 1 -5.60 53.03 5.89
C MET A 1 -6.30 52.91 7.24
N ASN A 2 -7.59 52.57 7.24
CA ASN A 2 -8.44 52.57 8.43
C ASN A 2 -8.11 51.36 9.31
N LYS A 3 -7.63 51.59 10.54
CA LYS A 3 -7.24 50.51 11.48
C LYS A 3 -8.38 49.50 11.71
N ALA A 4 -9.63 49.93 11.63
CA ALA A 4 -10.82 49.09 11.75
C ALA A 4 -10.96 48.03 10.63
N SER A 5 -10.50 48.31 9.39
CA SER A 5 -10.60 47.33 8.30
C SER A 5 -9.51 46.26 8.35
N LEU A 6 -8.40 46.52 9.05
CA LEU A 6 -7.31 45.56 9.24
C LEU A 6 -7.72 44.49 10.27
N TRP A 7 -8.33 44.91 11.38
CA TRP A 7 -8.83 44.01 12.43
C TRP A 7 -9.98 43.14 11.94
N LEU A 8 -10.90 43.68 11.13
CA LEU A 8 -12.00 42.90 10.55
C LEU A 8 -11.48 41.80 9.60
N ARG A 9 -10.44 42.09 8.81
CA ARG A 9 -9.82 41.09 7.91
C ARG A 9 -9.05 40.01 8.68
N LEU A 10 -8.37 40.36 9.76
CA LEU A 10 -7.72 39.39 10.65
C LEU A 10 -8.74 38.48 11.36
N PHE A 11 -9.87 39.03 11.81
CA PHE A 11 -10.93 38.26 12.47
C PHE A 11 -11.62 37.27 11.51
N VAL A 12 -11.85 37.69 10.26
CA VAL A 12 -12.42 36.82 9.21
C VAL A 12 -11.43 35.72 8.79
N CYS A 13 -10.11 35.99 8.74
CA CYS A 13 -9.12 34.95 8.49
C CYS A 13 -8.98 33.95 9.64
N CYS A 14 -9.14 34.36 10.90
CA CYS A 14 -9.07 33.44 12.04
C CYS A 14 -10.32 32.55 12.19
N MET A 15 -11.49 33.01 11.75
CA MET A 15 -12.73 32.21 11.78
C MET A 15 -12.81 31.12 10.68
N LEU A 16 -11.94 31.18 9.67
CA LEU A 16 -11.86 30.17 8.61
C LEU A 16 -10.91 29.00 8.93
N ILE A 17 -10.26 29.03 10.10
CA ILE A 17 -9.44 27.93 10.62
C ILE A 17 -10.21 27.29 11.78
N VAL A 18 -11.47 26.90 11.54
CA VAL A 18 -12.08 25.86 12.37
C VAL A 18 -11.40 24.57 11.93
N PRO A 19 -10.65 23.87 12.80
CA PRO A 19 -10.24 22.52 12.46
C PRO A 19 -11.54 21.74 12.28
N VAL A 20 -11.83 21.34 11.04
CA VAL A 20 -12.80 20.28 10.81
C VAL A 20 -12.19 19.09 11.52
N ALA A 21 -12.58 18.89 12.77
CA ALA A 21 -12.34 17.65 13.46
C ALA A 21 -13.03 16.61 12.59
N ALA A 22 -12.24 15.88 11.81
CA ALA A 22 -12.73 14.70 11.13
C ALA A 22 -13.33 13.85 12.25
N SER A 23 -14.66 13.75 12.26
CA SER A 23 -15.38 12.99 13.28
C SER A 23 -14.74 11.62 13.32
N ALA A 24 -14.09 11.31 14.44
CA ALA A 24 -13.44 10.04 14.59
C ALA A 24 -14.51 8.96 14.39
N LEU A 25 -14.23 8.03 13.48
CA LEU A 25 -15.15 7.00 13.04
C LEU A 25 -15.56 6.16 14.26
N MET A 26 -16.78 6.30 14.78
CA MET A 26 -17.27 5.46 15.88
C MET A 26 -18.11 4.35 15.29
N ILE A 27 -17.70 3.09 15.47
CA ILE A 27 -18.42 1.96 14.90
C ILE A 27 -19.56 1.57 15.83
N ALA A 28 -20.78 1.97 15.49
CA ALA A 28 -21.97 1.72 16.32
C ALA A 28 -22.25 0.23 16.51
N ASN A 29 -22.14 -0.56 15.43
CA ASN A 29 -22.36 -2.00 15.44
C ASN A 29 -21.20 -2.74 14.75
N PRO A 30 -20.33 -3.46 15.50
CA PRO A 30 -19.23 -4.23 14.93
C PRO A 30 -19.69 -5.37 14.00
N ASP A 31 -20.92 -5.85 14.15
CA ASP A 31 -21.44 -6.97 13.36
C ASP A 31 -21.78 -6.55 11.91
N GLU A 32 -21.77 -5.25 11.61
CA GLU A 32 -21.87 -4.72 10.24
C GLU A 32 -20.53 -4.75 9.48
N ILE A 33 -19.44 -5.10 10.14
CA ILE A 33 -18.13 -5.20 9.51
C ILE A 33 -18.08 -6.48 8.68
N GLU A 34 -17.69 -6.35 7.42
CA GLU A 34 -17.50 -7.47 6.50
C GLU A 34 -16.01 -7.74 6.31
N VAL A 35 -15.58 -9.01 6.40
CA VAL A 35 -14.23 -9.41 6.01
C VAL A 35 -14.23 -9.69 4.51
N THR A 36 -13.53 -8.86 3.74
CA THR A 36 -13.40 -9.00 2.28
C THR A 36 -12.09 -9.67 1.87
N GLY A 37 -11.11 -9.69 2.76
CA GLY A 37 -9.86 -10.43 2.59
C GLY A 37 -9.19 -10.73 3.92
N LEU A 38 -8.50 -11.86 4.02
CA LEU A 38 -7.81 -12.32 5.20
C LEU A 38 -6.56 -13.12 4.79
N VAL A 39 -5.43 -12.78 5.39
CA VAL A 39 -4.21 -13.59 5.41
C VAL A 39 -3.84 -13.82 6.86
N SER A 40 -3.62 -15.07 7.25
CA SER A 40 -3.30 -15.44 8.63
C SER A 40 -2.24 -16.54 8.65
N PHE A 41 -1.35 -16.48 9.65
CA PHE A 41 -0.32 -17.48 9.96
C PHE A 41 -0.34 -17.77 11.47
N GLY A 42 -1.43 -18.38 11.96
CA GLY A 42 -1.68 -18.48 13.40
C GLY A 42 -2.72 -17.47 13.90
N GLU A 43 -2.28 -16.56 14.77
CA GLU A 43 -3.08 -15.45 15.32
C GLU A 43 -2.59 -14.06 14.86
N ASP A 44 -1.60 -14.04 13.97
CA ASP A 44 -1.04 -12.85 13.33
C ASP A 44 -1.30 -12.92 11.82
N GLY A 45 -1.45 -11.75 11.19
CA GLY A 45 -2.00 -11.66 9.85
C GLY A 45 -2.38 -10.25 9.43
N ALA A 46 -3.08 -10.15 8.32
CA ALA A 46 -3.66 -8.92 7.81
C ALA A 46 -5.05 -9.21 7.21
N ALA A 47 -5.97 -8.26 7.32
CA ALA A 47 -7.32 -8.41 6.79
C ALA A 47 -7.81 -7.11 6.16
N TRP A 48 -8.53 -7.24 5.05
CA TRP A 48 -9.35 -6.17 4.51
C TRP A 48 -10.75 -6.28 5.12
N LEU A 49 -11.15 -5.19 5.76
CA LEU A 49 -12.48 -5.00 6.31
C LEU A 49 -13.24 -3.99 5.47
N HIS A 50 -14.53 -4.21 5.31
CA HIS A 50 -15.45 -3.26 4.70
C HIS A 50 -16.53 -2.88 5.71
N TRP A 51 -16.76 -1.58 5.88
CA TRP A 51 -17.77 -1.06 6.79
C TRP A 51 -18.29 0.29 6.30
N GLN A 52 -19.60 0.40 6.08
CA GLN A 52 -20.26 1.63 5.61
C GLN A 52 -19.56 2.31 4.42
N GLY A 53 -19.17 1.53 3.41
CA GLY A 53 -18.48 2.03 2.21
C GLY A 53 -16.99 2.34 2.40
N HIS A 54 -16.43 2.14 3.60
CA HIS A 54 -15.02 2.31 3.88
C HIS A 54 -14.30 0.96 3.85
N GLU A 55 -13.17 0.92 3.14
CA GLU A 55 -12.28 -0.22 3.14
C GLU A 55 -11.07 0.06 4.04
N ILE A 56 -10.81 -0.87 4.97
CA ILE A 56 -9.80 -0.70 6.01
C ILE A 56 -8.91 -1.93 6.03
N LEU A 57 -7.61 -1.73 5.77
CA LEU A 57 -6.61 -2.78 5.95
C LEU A 57 -6.14 -2.77 7.41
N VAL A 58 -6.24 -3.90 8.07
CA VAL A 58 -5.91 -4.03 9.50
C VAL A 58 -4.91 -5.16 9.77
N THR A 59 -4.24 -5.04 10.91
CA THR A 59 -3.36 -6.05 11.53
C THR A 59 -3.67 -6.12 13.03
N SER A 60 -3.15 -7.13 13.73
CA SER A 60 -3.26 -7.15 15.20
C SER A 60 -2.68 -5.87 15.82
N GLY A 61 -3.42 -5.31 16.78
CA GLY A 61 -3.11 -4.05 17.45
C GLY A 61 -3.69 -2.80 16.79
N PHE A 62 -4.21 -2.89 15.56
CA PHE A 62 -4.81 -1.74 14.87
C PHE A 62 -6.08 -1.25 15.57
N MET A 63 -6.24 0.06 15.70
CA MET A 63 -7.47 0.70 16.19
C MET A 63 -8.32 1.12 14.99
N ILE A 64 -9.50 0.52 14.86
CA ILE A 64 -10.51 0.94 13.89
C ILE A 64 -11.36 2.01 14.58
N GLY A 65 -11.30 3.23 14.06
CA GLY A 65 -11.97 4.34 14.73
C GLY A 65 -11.34 4.68 16.06
N THR A 66 -12.16 4.97 17.06
CA THR A 66 -11.72 5.23 18.45
C THR A 66 -12.04 4.09 19.42
N ASP A 67 -12.85 3.12 19.01
CA ASP A 67 -13.55 2.23 19.93
C ASP A 67 -13.31 0.74 19.70
N LEU A 68 -12.78 0.33 18.53
CA LEU A 68 -12.53 -1.07 18.23
C LEU A 68 -11.04 -1.36 18.00
N ARG A 69 -10.50 -2.30 18.78
CA ARG A 69 -9.14 -2.80 18.61
C ARG A 69 -9.15 -4.15 17.94
N VAL A 70 -8.36 -4.33 16.89
CA VAL A 70 -8.08 -5.65 16.31
C VAL A 70 -7.13 -6.39 17.25
N VAL A 71 -7.60 -7.51 17.81
CA VAL A 71 -6.82 -8.32 18.76
C VAL A 71 -6.07 -9.42 18.04
N ALA A 72 -6.74 -10.12 17.13
CA ALA A 72 -6.15 -11.23 16.40
C ALA A 72 -6.75 -11.32 15.00
N ILE A 73 -5.94 -11.78 14.05
CA ILE A 73 -6.39 -12.19 12.73
C ILE A 73 -6.07 -13.67 12.65
N ARG A 74 -7.12 -14.48 12.73
CA ARG A 74 -7.05 -15.94 12.77
C ARG A 74 -7.37 -16.51 11.40
N HIS A 75 -7.16 -17.81 11.24
CA HIS A 75 -7.39 -18.50 9.97
C HIS A 75 -8.81 -18.35 9.39
N ASP A 76 -9.82 -18.17 10.24
CA ASP A 76 -11.22 -18.11 9.85
C ASP A 76 -11.95 -16.85 10.34
N SER A 77 -11.25 -15.92 11.00
CA SER A 77 -11.93 -14.82 11.68
C SER A 77 -11.01 -13.65 12.02
N VAL A 78 -11.61 -12.47 12.14
CA VAL A 78 -10.99 -11.28 12.73
C VAL A 78 -11.61 -11.07 14.11
N VAL A 79 -10.77 -11.02 15.14
CA VAL A 79 -11.20 -10.82 16.52
C VAL A 79 -11.00 -9.36 16.90
N LEU A 80 -12.09 -8.70 17.26
CA LEU A 80 -12.14 -7.31 17.70
C LEU A 80 -12.43 -7.25 19.20
N TYR A 81 -11.91 -6.23 19.86
CA TYR A 81 -12.18 -5.93 21.27
C TYR A 81 -12.60 -4.48 21.42
N ARG A 82 -13.73 -4.26 22.08
CA ARG A 82 -14.24 -2.95 22.46
C ARG A 82 -13.80 -2.65 23.91
N PRO A 83 -12.82 -1.76 24.14
CA PRO A 83 -12.25 -1.55 25.47
C PRO A 83 -13.24 -1.02 26.51
N GLU A 84 -14.13 -0.10 26.10
CA GLU A 84 -15.08 0.55 27.01
C GLU A 84 -16.09 -0.44 27.61
N SER A 85 -16.62 -1.35 26.79
CA SER A 85 -17.58 -2.38 27.23
C SER A 85 -16.92 -3.71 27.60
N LYS A 86 -15.60 -3.85 27.43
CA LYS A 86 -14.83 -5.09 27.64
C LYS A 86 -15.39 -6.28 26.85
N GLN A 87 -15.87 -6.03 25.63
CA GLN A 87 -16.54 -7.04 24.81
C GLN A 87 -15.67 -7.46 23.63
N TYR A 88 -15.68 -8.76 23.33
CA TYR A 88 -15.07 -9.32 22.13
C TYR A 88 -16.12 -9.55 21.04
N HIS A 89 -15.75 -9.25 19.80
CA HIS A 89 -16.53 -9.54 18.61
C HIS A 89 -15.68 -10.40 17.68
N VAL A 90 -16.28 -11.43 17.08
CA VAL A 90 -15.59 -12.33 16.14
C VAL A 90 -16.30 -12.23 14.81
N ILE A 91 -15.63 -11.61 13.84
CA ILE A 91 -16.17 -11.43 12.50
C ILE A 91 -15.60 -12.54 11.61
N VAL A 92 -16.49 -13.33 11.02
CA VAL A 92 -16.15 -14.48 10.17
C VAL A 92 -16.43 -14.09 8.71
N PRO A 93 -15.56 -14.44 7.76
CA PRO A 93 -15.85 -14.28 6.33
C PRO A 93 -17.17 -14.95 5.94
N VAL A 94 -17.93 -14.33 5.04
CA VAL A 94 -19.26 -14.80 4.60
C VAL A 94 -19.21 -16.24 4.07
N GLU A 95 -18.14 -16.57 3.35
CA GLU A 95 -17.89 -17.92 2.87
C GLU A 95 -16.71 -18.52 3.61
N GLY A 96 -16.93 -19.59 4.37
CA GLY A 96 -15.88 -20.27 5.11
C GLY A 96 -14.85 -20.94 4.20
N LEU A 97 -13.68 -21.23 4.77
CA LEU A 97 -12.72 -22.14 4.15
C LEU A 97 -13.30 -23.57 4.11
N PRO A 98 -12.98 -24.38 3.09
CA PRO A 98 -13.55 -25.72 2.93
C PRO A 98 -13.28 -26.64 4.13
N HIS A 99 -12.14 -26.48 4.81
CA HIS A 99 -11.81 -27.23 6.03
C HIS A 99 -11.06 -26.35 7.04
N LYS A 100 -11.29 -26.59 8.34
CA LYS A 100 -10.52 -25.95 9.42
C LYS A 100 -9.17 -26.64 9.53
N ASP A 101 -8.12 -25.94 9.15
CA ASP A 101 -6.73 -26.31 9.35
C ASP A 101 -5.98 -25.11 9.96
N ARG A 102 -4.98 -25.39 10.82
CA ARG A 102 -4.12 -24.37 11.46
C ARG A 102 -2.94 -23.98 10.57
N THR A 103 -3.01 -24.35 9.30
CA THR A 103 -2.02 -23.96 8.29
C THR A 103 -2.29 -22.52 7.86
N ASP A 104 -1.23 -21.77 7.56
CA ASP A 104 -1.32 -20.44 6.96
C ASP A 104 -2.37 -20.40 5.86
N VAL A 105 -3.13 -19.31 5.83
CA VAL A 105 -4.28 -19.21 4.94
C VAL A 105 -4.35 -17.86 4.27
N ILE A 106 -4.83 -17.91 3.04
CA ILE A 106 -5.32 -16.75 2.31
C ILE A 106 -6.76 -17.00 1.91
N TRP A 107 -7.60 -16.03 2.23
CA TRP A 107 -9.01 -16.00 1.87
C TRP A 107 -9.34 -14.60 1.35
N THR A 108 -9.94 -14.50 0.18
CA THR A 108 -10.42 -13.22 -0.36
C THR A 108 -11.76 -13.40 -1.05
N MET A 109 -12.55 -12.33 -1.05
CA MET A 109 -13.50 -12.05 -2.13
C MET A 109 -12.73 -11.65 -3.39
N GLU A 110 -13.44 -11.31 -4.46
CA GLU A 110 -12.80 -10.67 -5.61
C GLU A 110 -12.18 -9.33 -5.16
N LEU A 111 -10.85 -9.27 -5.17
CA LEU A 111 -10.08 -8.07 -4.84
C LEU A 111 -9.01 -7.83 -5.92
N PRO A 112 -8.64 -6.56 -6.18
CA PRO A 112 -7.50 -6.26 -7.04
C PRO A 112 -6.24 -6.96 -6.53
N VAL A 113 -5.44 -7.52 -7.44
CA VAL A 113 -4.19 -8.22 -7.10
C VAL A 113 -3.27 -7.35 -6.22
N TRP A 114 -3.25 -6.02 -6.41
CA TRP A 114 -2.45 -5.13 -5.55
C TRP A 114 -2.93 -5.10 -4.09
N LYS A 115 -4.25 -5.18 -3.83
CA LYS A 115 -4.80 -5.23 -2.46
C LYS A 115 -4.44 -6.53 -1.77
N ILE A 116 -4.51 -7.64 -2.51
CA ILE A 116 -4.17 -8.95 -2.00
C ILE A 116 -2.65 -9.02 -1.72
N THR A 117 -1.83 -8.53 -2.66
CA THR A 117 -0.37 -8.40 -2.49
C THR A 117 -0.03 -7.57 -1.26
N ARG A 118 -0.71 -6.45 -1.05
CA ARG A 118 -0.53 -5.62 0.13
C ARG A 118 -0.83 -6.36 1.42
N MET A 119 -1.92 -7.13 1.45
CA MET A 119 -2.30 -7.93 2.61
C MET A 119 -1.24 -8.98 2.94
N VAL A 120 -0.74 -9.71 1.93
CA VAL A 120 0.39 -10.65 2.10
C VAL A 120 1.66 -9.93 2.56
N GLY A 121 2.01 -8.81 1.93
CA GLY A 121 3.17 -8.00 2.29
C GLY A 121 3.12 -7.50 3.73
N LEU A 122 1.95 -7.04 4.18
CA LEU A 122 1.75 -6.56 5.53
C LEU A 122 1.85 -7.71 6.55
N ALA A 123 1.15 -8.82 6.30
CA ALA A 123 1.18 -10.03 7.13
C ALA A 123 2.62 -10.56 7.32
N TYR A 124 3.38 -10.69 6.23
CA TYR A 124 4.75 -11.21 6.28
C TYR A 124 5.83 -10.15 6.48
N ARG A 125 5.44 -8.89 6.77
CA ARG A 125 6.34 -7.75 6.94
C ARG A 125 7.33 -7.56 5.77
N LYS A 126 6.85 -7.82 4.56
CA LYS A 126 7.56 -7.60 3.31
C LYS A 126 7.15 -6.26 2.70
N ASP A 127 8.09 -5.65 2.00
CA ASP A 127 7.77 -4.52 1.14
C ASP A 127 7.23 -5.04 -0.19
N TYR A 128 6.45 -4.22 -0.88
CA TYR A 128 5.93 -4.56 -2.20
C TYR A 128 5.86 -3.33 -3.11
N ILE A 129 5.92 -3.60 -4.41
CA ILE A 129 5.59 -2.68 -5.48
C ILE A 129 4.76 -3.46 -6.51
N CYS A 130 3.57 -2.94 -6.84
CA CYS A 130 2.78 -3.43 -7.95
C CYS A 130 2.86 -2.45 -9.11
N HIS A 131 2.98 -2.97 -10.32
CA HIS A 131 2.88 -2.16 -11.53
C HIS A 131 1.51 -1.46 -11.57
N TYR A 132 1.42 -0.25 -12.10
CA TYR A 132 0.21 0.58 -12.07
C TYR A 132 -1.03 -0.09 -12.68
N SER A 133 -0.83 -1.05 -13.60
CA SER A 133 -1.88 -1.83 -14.25
C SER A 133 -2.31 -3.10 -13.50
N THR A 134 -1.84 -3.31 -12.27
CA THR A 134 -2.16 -4.47 -11.40
C THR A 134 -3.56 -4.35 -10.79
N VAL A 135 -4.57 -4.04 -11.61
CA VAL A 135 -5.96 -3.76 -11.19
C VAL A 135 -6.91 -4.93 -11.41
N ALA A 136 -6.44 -6.01 -12.07
CA ALA A 136 -7.26 -7.18 -12.28
C ALA A 136 -7.67 -7.79 -10.94
N GLN A 137 -8.90 -8.29 -10.89
CA GLN A 137 -9.43 -8.98 -9.73
C GLN A 137 -8.85 -10.39 -9.66
N ASN A 138 -8.66 -10.88 -8.44
CA ASN A 138 -8.45 -12.29 -8.18
C ASN A 138 -9.21 -12.68 -6.91
N GLN A 139 -9.51 -13.97 -6.80
CA GLN A 139 -10.16 -14.55 -5.64
C GLN A 139 -9.36 -15.80 -5.21
N VAL A 140 -8.84 -15.79 -3.99
CA VAL A 140 -8.02 -16.90 -3.49
C VAL A 140 -8.60 -17.42 -2.18
N ARG A 141 -8.79 -18.74 -2.11
CA ARG A 141 -9.29 -19.43 -0.91
C ARG A 141 -8.51 -20.73 -0.71
N ARG A 142 -7.36 -20.62 -0.04
CA ARG A 142 -6.39 -21.72 0.04
C ARG A 142 -5.62 -21.70 1.35
N HIS A 143 -5.41 -22.90 1.89
CA HIS A 143 -4.34 -23.17 2.85
C HIS A 143 -3.03 -23.25 2.09
N VAL A 144 -2.05 -22.44 2.46
CA VAL A 144 -0.77 -22.34 1.76
C VAL A 144 0.31 -21.81 2.70
N ARG A 145 1.37 -22.59 2.90
CA ARG A 145 2.48 -22.22 3.78
C ARG A 145 3.45 -21.30 3.08
N GLY A 146 3.77 -20.18 3.74
CA GLY A 146 4.80 -19.27 3.31
C GLY A 146 4.36 -18.28 2.22
N HIS A 147 4.98 -17.11 2.27
CA HIS A 147 4.63 -15.97 1.43
C HIS A 147 4.84 -16.20 -0.07
N GLU A 148 5.86 -16.93 -0.49
CA GLU A 148 6.13 -17.15 -1.93
C GLU A 148 5.04 -18.02 -2.57
N ALA A 149 4.72 -19.17 -1.97
CA ALA A 149 3.64 -20.04 -2.44
C ALA A 149 2.27 -19.34 -2.38
N MET A 150 2.05 -18.49 -1.37
CA MET A 150 0.86 -17.66 -1.29
C MET A 150 0.81 -16.64 -2.44
N MET A 151 1.91 -15.95 -2.71
CA MET A 151 2.01 -14.98 -3.81
C MET A 151 1.80 -15.64 -5.17
N ASP A 152 2.28 -16.87 -5.40
CA ASP A 152 2.03 -17.63 -6.63
C ASP A 152 0.53 -17.80 -6.92
N LEU A 153 -0.27 -18.05 -5.88
CA LEU A 153 -1.72 -18.15 -5.98
C LEU A 153 -2.38 -16.78 -6.22
N VAL A 154 -1.86 -15.73 -5.57
CA VAL A 154 -2.37 -14.35 -5.69
C VAL A 154 -2.18 -13.79 -7.09
N VAL A 155 -1.04 -14.06 -7.73
CA VAL A 155 -0.74 -13.48 -9.04
C VAL A 155 -1.27 -14.33 -10.20
N SER A 156 -1.57 -15.60 -9.97
CA SER A 156 -2.04 -16.49 -11.02
C SER A 156 -3.50 -16.21 -11.41
N PRO A 157 -3.86 -16.33 -12.71
CA PRO A 157 -3.00 -16.69 -13.84
C PRO A 157 -2.37 -15.49 -14.56
N HIS A 158 -2.88 -14.28 -14.35
CA HIS A 158 -2.64 -13.11 -15.22
C HIS A 158 -1.45 -12.23 -14.83
N HIS A 159 -0.87 -12.44 -13.65
CA HIS A 159 0.26 -11.68 -13.11
C HIS A 159 1.42 -12.62 -12.78
N ARG A 160 2.57 -12.03 -12.52
CA ARG A 160 3.75 -12.71 -11.98
C ARG A 160 4.29 -11.90 -10.82
N PHE A 161 5.02 -12.57 -9.94
CA PHE A 161 5.82 -11.89 -8.93
C PHE A 161 7.28 -12.29 -9.01
N TYR A 162 8.14 -11.42 -8.51
CA TYR A 162 9.56 -11.70 -8.33
C TYR A 162 10.02 -11.16 -6.97
N PRO A 163 10.53 -12.02 -6.07
CA PRO A 163 11.10 -11.58 -4.82
C PRO A 163 12.55 -11.13 -5.02
N ARG A 164 12.88 -9.89 -4.62
CA ARG A 164 14.26 -9.37 -4.63
C ARG A 164 14.48 -8.42 -3.45
N ARG A 165 15.55 -8.62 -2.68
CA ARG A 165 15.93 -7.74 -1.54
C ARG A 165 14.78 -7.48 -0.54
N GLY A 166 14.00 -8.51 -0.24
CA GLY A 166 12.84 -8.41 0.66
C GLY A 166 11.65 -7.60 0.12
N LEU A 167 11.64 -7.32 -1.18
CA LEU A 167 10.60 -6.60 -1.92
C LEU A 167 9.92 -7.56 -2.90
N PHE A 168 8.58 -7.56 -2.90
CA PHE A 168 7.80 -8.20 -3.96
C PHE A 168 7.61 -7.23 -5.12
N PHE A 169 8.09 -7.61 -6.30
CA PHE A 169 7.72 -6.96 -7.56
C PHE A 169 6.55 -7.73 -8.15
N VAL A 170 5.41 -7.10 -8.37
CA VAL A 170 4.21 -7.73 -8.94
C VAL A 170 3.74 -6.96 -10.16
N ALA A 171 3.52 -7.64 -11.28
CA ALA A 171 2.99 -7.01 -12.48
C ALA A 171 2.22 -8.01 -13.36
N PRO A 172 1.38 -7.53 -14.29
CA PRO A 172 0.74 -8.39 -15.29
C PRO A 172 1.78 -9.14 -16.14
N VAL A 173 1.39 -10.29 -16.68
CA VAL A 173 2.23 -11.07 -17.61
C VAL A 173 2.53 -10.27 -18.89
N HIS A 174 1.55 -9.50 -19.36
CA HIS A 174 1.65 -8.66 -20.55
C HIS A 174 1.50 -7.19 -20.17
N ILE A 175 2.53 -6.39 -20.45
CA ILE A 175 2.61 -4.98 -20.09
C ILE A 175 2.95 -4.20 -21.35
N GLN A 176 1.99 -3.44 -21.87
CA GLN A 176 2.21 -2.55 -23.03
C GLN A 176 2.84 -3.27 -24.25
N GLY A 177 2.42 -4.53 -24.50
CA GLY A 177 2.97 -5.34 -25.60
C GLY A 177 4.34 -5.99 -25.31
N THR A 178 4.97 -5.66 -24.18
CA THR A 178 6.17 -6.34 -23.69
C THR A 178 5.81 -7.43 -22.66
N GLY A 179 6.63 -8.48 -22.60
CA GLY A 179 6.44 -9.55 -21.62
C GLY A 179 7.12 -9.22 -20.29
N TRP A 180 6.63 -9.80 -19.21
CA TRP A 180 7.21 -9.78 -17.86
C TRP A 180 8.75 -9.86 -17.82
N LYS A 181 9.36 -10.74 -18.63
CA LYS A 181 10.82 -10.89 -18.70
C LYS A 181 11.53 -9.59 -19.06
N HIS A 182 11.03 -8.85 -20.05
CA HIS A 182 11.64 -7.59 -20.49
C HIS A 182 11.55 -6.51 -19.40
N LEU A 183 10.42 -6.42 -18.68
CA LEU A 183 10.30 -5.51 -17.54
C LEU A 183 11.31 -5.88 -16.45
N MET A 184 11.43 -7.17 -16.14
CA MET A 184 12.37 -7.62 -15.12
C MET A 184 13.82 -7.39 -15.51
N ASP A 185 14.18 -7.58 -16.78
CA ASP A 185 15.52 -7.28 -17.29
C ASP A 185 15.85 -5.79 -17.13
N ARG A 186 14.90 -4.88 -17.40
CA ARG A 186 15.09 -3.43 -17.14
C ARG A 186 15.41 -3.15 -15.68
N VAL A 187 14.63 -3.70 -14.76
CA VAL A 187 14.81 -3.51 -13.31
C VAL A 187 16.10 -4.13 -12.80
N GLN A 188 16.47 -5.31 -13.30
CA GLN A 188 17.69 -6.00 -12.86
C GLN A 188 18.95 -5.29 -13.34
N ASN A 189 18.91 -4.75 -14.56
CA ASN A 189 20.05 -4.08 -15.17
C ASN A 189 20.17 -2.59 -14.79
N TYR A 190 19.12 -1.98 -14.24
CA TYR A 190 19.18 -0.61 -13.79
C TYR A 190 20.10 -0.48 -12.56
N ARG A 191 21.08 0.42 -12.65
CA ARG A 191 22.07 0.66 -11.58
C ARG A 191 21.66 1.87 -10.75
N SER A 192 20.65 1.74 -9.89
CA SER A 192 20.15 2.89 -9.12
C SER A 192 21.19 3.60 -8.26
N ARG A 193 22.25 2.91 -7.82
CA ARG A 193 23.36 3.51 -7.07
C ARG A 193 24.05 4.65 -7.84
N THR A 194 24.04 4.64 -9.17
CA THR A 194 24.62 5.75 -9.97
C THR A 194 23.84 7.05 -9.77
N LEU A 195 22.53 7.00 -9.47
CA LEU A 195 21.77 8.19 -9.10
C LEU A 195 22.34 8.82 -7.82
N ALA A 196 22.71 7.99 -6.85
CA ALA A 196 23.26 8.44 -5.59
C ALA A 196 24.74 8.91 -5.69
N GLU A 197 25.46 8.50 -6.73
CA GLU A 197 26.78 9.06 -7.07
C GLU A 197 26.65 10.50 -7.57
N HIS A 198 25.62 10.80 -8.38
CA HIS A 198 25.33 12.15 -8.87
C HIS A 198 24.64 13.03 -7.81
N TYR A 199 23.78 12.41 -6.99
CA TYR A 199 22.97 13.07 -5.97
C TYR A 199 23.11 12.36 -4.62
N PRO A 200 24.14 12.67 -3.82
CA PRO A 200 24.45 11.95 -2.57
C PRO A 200 23.30 11.89 -1.57
N ALA A 201 22.39 12.87 -1.57
CA ALA A 201 21.18 12.88 -0.74
C ALA A 201 20.29 11.64 -0.98
N LEU A 202 20.34 11.03 -2.17
CA LEU A 202 19.56 9.83 -2.49
C LEU A 202 20.05 8.56 -1.79
N ASN A 203 21.21 8.59 -1.11
CA ASN A 203 21.66 7.50 -0.23
C ASN A 203 20.88 7.45 1.09
N GLN A 204 20.26 8.57 1.48
CA GLN A 204 19.45 8.60 2.70
C GLN A 204 18.25 7.68 2.55
N LYS A 205 17.82 7.12 3.67
CA LYS A 205 16.68 6.22 3.70
C LYS A 205 15.37 6.99 3.78
N GLY A 206 14.35 6.44 3.15
CA GLY A 206 13.02 7.00 3.04
C GLY A 206 11.93 5.96 3.22
N THR A 207 10.69 6.43 3.21
CA THR A 207 9.51 5.58 3.21
C THR A 207 8.46 6.14 2.25
N VAL A 208 7.93 5.27 1.39
CA VAL A 208 6.81 5.58 0.50
C VAL A 208 5.78 4.46 0.65
N ILE A 209 4.57 4.83 1.05
CA ILE A 209 3.41 3.95 1.11
C ILE A 209 2.30 4.61 0.30
N SER A 210 1.77 3.88 -0.67
CA SER A 210 0.74 4.39 -1.57
C SER A 210 -0.22 3.27 -1.99
N ASP A 211 -1.51 3.61 -1.95
CA ASP A 211 -2.63 2.72 -2.24
C ASP A 211 -3.42 3.22 -3.45
N GLY A 212 -2.69 3.55 -4.52
CA GLY A 212 -3.25 4.13 -5.74
C GLY A 212 -3.20 5.65 -5.79
N LYS A 213 -2.46 6.32 -4.88
CA LYS A 213 -2.19 7.76 -5.04
C LYS A 213 -1.35 8.00 -6.30
N PRO A 214 -1.53 9.14 -6.97
CA PRO A 214 -0.71 9.50 -8.12
C PRO A 214 0.80 9.42 -7.84
N LEU A 215 1.55 8.83 -8.77
CA LEU A 215 2.99 8.64 -8.65
C LEU A 215 3.76 9.97 -8.55
N ASP A 216 3.31 11.02 -9.23
CA ASP A 216 3.87 12.37 -9.16
C ASP A 216 3.87 12.94 -7.74
N GLN A 217 2.84 12.65 -6.92
CA GLN A 217 2.81 13.04 -5.51
C GLN A 217 3.92 12.35 -4.71
N ALA A 218 4.22 11.08 -5.02
CA ALA A 218 5.33 10.37 -4.38
C ALA A 218 6.67 10.99 -4.81
N LEU A 219 6.84 11.32 -6.09
CA LEU A 219 8.03 12.01 -6.59
C LEU A 219 8.23 13.37 -5.94
N GLN A 220 7.18 14.18 -5.78
CA GLN A 220 7.24 15.46 -5.08
C GLN A 220 7.69 15.30 -3.62
N ARG A 221 7.19 14.28 -2.92
CA ARG A 221 7.63 13.98 -1.55
C ARG A 221 9.11 13.60 -1.48
N ILE A 222 9.60 12.79 -2.43
CA ILE A 222 11.02 12.43 -2.52
C ILE A 222 11.85 13.68 -2.81
N ALA A 223 11.42 14.53 -3.75
CA ALA A 223 12.12 15.75 -4.09
C ALA A 223 12.24 16.69 -2.89
N PHE A 224 11.16 16.85 -2.11
CA PHE A 224 11.18 17.63 -0.88
C PHE A 224 12.10 17.02 0.18
N ALA A 225 12.02 15.70 0.41
CA ALA A 225 12.82 15.03 1.45
C ALA A 225 14.32 15.01 1.14
N THR A 226 14.70 15.01 -0.14
CA THR A 226 16.10 14.88 -0.58
C THR A 226 16.71 16.20 -1.04
N ASN A 227 15.88 17.24 -1.22
CA ASN A 227 16.24 18.49 -1.88
C ASN A 227 16.81 18.30 -3.31
N VAL A 228 16.51 17.16 -3.94
CA VAL A 228 16.84 16.89 -5.34
C VAL A 228 15.61 17.23 -6.17
N ARG A 229 15.73 18.16 -7.13
CA ARG A 229 14.63 18.49 -8.02
C ARG A 229 14.27 17.26 -8.86
N ILE A 230 12.98 16.94 -8.95
CA ILE A 230 12.47 15.88 -9.81
C ILE A 230 11.42 16.50 -10.72
N SER A 231 11.68 16.51 -12.04
CA SER A 231 10.72 16.93 -13.06
C SER A 231 9.99 15.72 -13.62
N TRP A 232 8.68 15.86 -13.78
CA TRP A 232 7.77 14.84 -14.32
C TRP A 232 7.11 15.40 -15.56
N GLN A 233 7.31 14.77 -16.72
CA GLN A 233 6.80 15.25 -18.01
C GLN A 233 5.68 14.38 -18.60
N ASN A 234 5.20 13.39 -17.86
CA ASN A 234 4.18 12.48 -18.38
C ASN A 234 2.77 13.06 -18.14
N PRO A 235 1.94 13.24 -19.18
CA PRO A 235 0.59 13.75 -19.03
C PRO A 235 -0.35 12.74 -18.35
N VAL A 236 0.04 11.46 -18.27
CA VAL A 236 -0.77 10.39 -17.71
C VAL A 236 -0.55 10.29 -16.20
N VAL A 237 -1.65 10.37 -15.45
CA VAL A 237 -1.66 10.10 -14.00
C VAL A 237 -1.57 8.59 -13.79
N LEU A 238 -0.45 8.12 -13.25
CA LEU A 238 -0.24 6.70 -12.94
C LEU A 238 -0.51 6.44 -11.44
N PRO A 239 -1.41 5.51 -11.09
CA PRO A 239 -1.60 5.12 -9.69
C PRO A 239 -0.40 4.33 -9.18
N LEU A 240 0.09 4.68 -7.99
CA LEU A 240 1.20 3.99 -7.35
C LEU A 240 0.68 3.04 -6.26
N TYR A 241 1.03 1.75 -6.36
CA TYR A 241 0.69 0.73 -5.37
C TYR A 241 1.95 0.15 -4.74
N CYS A 242 2.33 0.64 -3.57
CA CYS A 242 3.56 0.19 -2.91
C CYS A 242 3.57 0.38 -1.40
N SER A 243 4.45 -0.38 -0.74
CA SER A 243 4.96 -0.12 0.60
C SER A 243 6.46 -0.37 0.57
N LEU A 244 7.24 0.70 0.58
CA LEU A 244 8.71 0.70 0.56
C LEU A 244 9.17 1.42 1.82
N ARG A 245 9.74 0.69 2.80
CA ARG A 245 10.04 1.22 4.13
C ARG A 245 11.53 1.11 4.44
N ASP A 246 12.09 2.19 5.00
CA ASP A 246 13.50 2.27 5.40
C ASP A 246 14.47 1.87 4.28
N ARG A 247 14.21 2.33 3.05
CA ARG A 247 15.04 2.04 1.87
C ARG A 247 15.73 3.30 1.35
N PRO A 248 16.95 3.20 0.81
CA PRO A 248 17.59 4.33 0.15
C PRO A 248 16.68 4.92 -0.93
N TRP A 249 16.62 6.24 -1.02
CA TRP A 249 15.75 6.92 -2.00
C TRP A 249 16.06 6.51 -3.43
N HIS A 250 17.32 6.20 -3.77
CA HIS A 250 17.65 5.70 -5.11
C HIS A 250 17.01 4.34 -5.42
N GLU A 251 16.88 3.43 -4.44
CA GLU A 251 16.18 2.15 -4.61
C GLU A 251 14.66 2.36 -4.71
N ILE A 252 14.11 3.31 -3.94
CA ILE A 252 12.70 3.69 -4.02
C ILE A 252 12.38 4.25 -5.41
N LEU A 253 13.23 5.13 -5.95
CA LEU A 253 13.06 5.69 -7.30
C LEU A 253 13.13 4.60 -8.38
N GLU A 254 14.09 3.68 -8.30
CA GLU A 254 14.14 2.50 -9.19
C GLU A 254 12.82 1.72 -9.13
N ALA A 255 12.35 1.40 -7.92
CA ALA A 255 11.15 0.61 -7.73
C ALA A 255 9.88 1.32 -8.20
N ILE A 256 9.71 2.63 -7.97
CA ILE A 256 8.46 3.31 -8.36
C ILE A 256 8.48 3.80 -9.80
N VAL A 257 9.64 4.18 -10.35
CA VAL A 257 9.73 4.74 -11.72
C VAL A 257 10.01 3.65 -12.73
N ILE A 258 11.17 2.97 -12.61
CA ILE A 258 11.64 2.01 -13.62
C ILE A 258 10.69 0.81 -13.70
N PHE A 259 10.21 0.31 -12.56
CA PHE A 259 9.26 -0.80 -12.56
C PHE A 259 7.90 -0.43 -13.16
N ASN A 260 7.51 0.85 -13.18
CA ASN A 260 6.28 1.30 -13.85
C ASN A 260 6.52 1.65 -15.34
N GLY A 261 7.65 1.23 -15.91
CA GLY A 261 7.94 1.33 -17.34
C GLY A 261 8.57 2.64 -17.77
N LEU A 262 8.85 3.55 -16.84
CA LEU A 262 9.38 4.89 -17.09
C LEU A 262 10.91 4.91 -16.97
N ASP A 263 11.53 6.00 -17.40
CA ASP A 263 12.98 6.21 -17.33
C ASP A 263 13.34 7.40 -16.42
N ILE A 264 14.54 7.31 -15.81
CA ILE A 264 15.11 8.37 -14.97
C ILE A 264 16.37 8.89 -15.66
N TYR A 265 16.38 10.18 -15.99
CA TYR A 265 17.50 10.88 -16.59
C TYR A 265 18.12 11.88 -15.60
N PRO A 266 19.37 11.65 -15.14
CA PRO A 266 20.12 12.65 -14.40
C PRO A 266 20.45 13.86 -15.30
N THR A 267 20.14 15.06 -14.82
CA THR A 267 20.53 16.34 -15.48
C THR A 267 21.48 17.13 -14.59
N ALA A 268 21.82 18.37 -14.95
CA ALA A 268 22.56 19.26 -14.05
C ALA A 268 21.65 19.86 -12.94
N GLU A 269 20.35 19.96 -13.19
CA GLU A 269 19.39 20.63 -12.30
C GLU A 269 18.65 19.66 -11.37
N GLY A 270 18.75 18.36 -11.62
CA GLY A 270 18.01 17.32 -10.91
C GLY A 270 17.71 16.10 -11.79
N LEU A 271 16.70 15.33 -11.38
CA LEU A 271 16.23 14.16 -12.13
C LEU A 271 15.05 14.54 -13.03
N GLU A 272 15.05 14.00 -14.24
CA GLU A 272 13.93 14.08 -15.18
C GLU A 272 13.32 12.70 -15.39
N ILE A 273 12.01 12.61 -15.25
CA ILE A 273 11.24 11.37 -15.39
C ILE A 273 10.40 11.42 -16.67
N ARG A 274 10.56 10.41 -17.53
CA ARG A 274 9.87 10.30 -18.82
C ARG A 274 9.19 8.95 -18.97
#